data_AF-A0AAD7FKW2-F1
#
_entry.id   AF-A0AAD7FKW2-F1
#
_cell.length_a   1.000
_cell.length_b   1.000
_cell.length_c   1.000
_cell.angle_alpha   90.00
_cell.angle_beta   90.00
_cell.angle_gamma   90.00
#
_symmetry.space_group_name_H-M   'P 1'
#
loop_
_entity.id
_entity.type
_entity.pdbx_description
1 polymer ?
#
loop_
_entity_poly.entity_id
_entity_poly.type
_entity_poly.pdbx_seq_one_letter_code
_entity_poly.pdbx_strand_id
1 'polypeptide(L)'
;MSCALCGTAGAIGDFPLLLGQCSSIPKHLLTTNVPPLDSQIPVLQQILSDSQASVGVLNARIADLRAALTRLVRERDDLVVTGMKCKEALAPVRRIPPELVIEILSRICCTRMIKDGERGERVKQPPWRLTHICKSWRQTAIGSPLLWRSFTIVHGLGQNFHRPPFSAAMIQAQLSRTGRVPLHIHYQWRDHGHYRQFGEEAWIWNLLLPHSNRWQTLYIRCSSWELALRLDAFLQPIKDRLSRLIKVEFIVDADHRVWNRWDLFSAAPRLSSVLLTSSTHSQYSPDVVVPWSQITRYRGCYSTAEQLKILRSCTHLVECSIRFIKSSRARDDTPVVLPLLLRLHVASSEVLTHITAPILEELLIQDVAPTLTPFLERSSCHLSTLILTNLLSIDDLIPFLAVCSTLEHFTFILDAHSKVTVGSMSTLFKALALQTPPTQTNDICPGLTSLTFGWWSLRGSSWKDAFFAMIRSRVHRLRVIRILSLRVGGNDFADALRQQIGQLNRTGSPFDAKQLNGRKAQVSWMGFSVFS
;
A
#
# COMPACT_ATOMS: atom_id res chain seq x y z
N MET A 1 -27.89 60.14 8.76
CA MET A 1 -28.38 58.80 9.14
C MET A 1 -27.54 58.28 10.30
N SER A 2 -28.18 57.98 11.43
CA SER A 2 -27.56 57.45 12.65
C SER A 2 -27.26 55.95 12.53
N CYS A 3 -26.18 55.49 13.16
CA CYS A 3 -25.86 54.05 13.28
C CYS A 3 -26.75 53.41 14.37
N ALA A 4 -27.47 52.34 14.02
CA ALA A 4 -28.47 51.70 14.88
C ALA A 4 -27.93 50.88 16.07
N LEU A 5 -26.60 50.81 16.27
CA LEU A 5 -26.01 49.93 17.30
C LEU A 5 -25.25 50.64 18.43
N CYS A 6 -24.92 51.92 18.31
CA CYS A 6 -24.19 52.61 19.37
C CYS A 6 -24.77 53.95 19.81
N GLY A 7 -25.85 54.45 19.20
CA GLY A 7 -26.60 55.63 19.67
C GLY A 7 -25.80 56.95 19.70
N THR A 8 -24.50 56.93 19.38
CA THR A 8 -23.70 58.14 19.31
C THR A 8 -24.01 58.85 18.00
N ALA A 9 -24.69 59.99 18.13
CA ALA A 9 -24.71 61.02 17.11
C ALA A 9 -23.28 61.56 16.98
N GLY A 10 -22.42 60.80 16.31
CA GLY A 10 -21.12 61.28 15.86
C GLY A 10 -21.41 62.35 14.83
N ALA A 11 -21.43 63.60 15.27
CA ALA A 11 -21.37 64.74 14.39
C ALA A 11 -20.20 64.50 13.44
N ILE A 12 -20.51 64.11 12.20
CA ILE A 12 -19.64 64.38 11.07
C ILE A 12 -19.79 65.88 10.88
N GLY A 13 -19.24 66.64 11.83
CA GLY A 13 -19.20 68.08 11.80
C GLY A 13 -18.38 68.46 10.59
N ASP A 14 -18.98 69.31 9.77
CA ASP A 14 -18.41 69.97 8.62
C ASP A 14 -16.90 70.09 8.74
N PHE A 15 -16.16 69.54 7.78
CA PHE A 15 -14.76 69.89 7.61
C PHE A 15 -14.73 71.37 7.22
N PRO A 16 -14.30 72.31 8.08
CA PRO A 16 -13.76 73.53 7.52
C PRO A 16 -12.42 73.05 6.97
N LEU A 17 -12.39 72.73 5.68
CA LEU A 17 -11.12 72.73 4.98
C LEU A 17 -10.56 74.14 5.19
N LEU A 18 -9.67 74.29 6.16
CA LEU A 18 -8.80 75.46 6.35
C LEU A 18 -7.78 75.53 5.18
N LEU A 19 -8.21 75.19 3.97
CA LEU A 19 -7.49 75.41 2.73
C LEU A 19 -7.49 76.90 2.34
N GLY A 20 -8.06 77.79 3.17
CA GLY A 20 -8.14 79.23 2.93
C GLY A 20 -7.09 80.10 3.65
N GLN A 21 -6.23 79.57 4.53
CA GLN A 21 -5.31 80.44 5.30
C GLN A 21 -4.03 80.82 4.56
N CYS A 22 -3.64 80.11 3.49
CA CYS A 22 -2.50 80.51 2.66
C CYS A 22 -2.80 81.72 1.75
N SER A 23 -4.08 81.99 1.45
CA SER A 23 -4.46 83.17 0.65
C SER A 23 -4.32 84.50 1.41
N SER A 24 -4.22 84.44 2.74
CA SER A 24 -4.07 85.60 3.63
C SER A 24 -2.61 86.04 3.82
N ILE A 25 -1.64 85.25 3.35
CA ILE A 25 -0.22 85.63 3.34
C ILE A 25 0.06 86.45 2.06
N PRO A 26 0.67 87.65 2.16
CA PRO A 26 1.04 88.41 0.97
C PRO A 26 1.95 87.60 0.04
N LYS A 27 1.49 87.30 -1.18
CA LYS A 27 2.19 86.39 -2.12
C LYS A 27 3.64 86.77 -2.39
N HIS A 28 3.96 88.06 -2.43
CA HIS A 28 5.34 88.52 -2.65
C HIS A 28 6.32 88.00 -1.59
N LEU A 29 5.87 87.79 -0.35
CA LEU A 29 6.70 87.22 0.73
C LEU A 29 6.94 85.71 0.57
N LEU A 30 6.14 85.04 -0.27
CA LEU A 30 6.30 83.61 -0.57
C LEU A 30 7.14 83.37 -1.84
N THR A 31 7.41 84.42 -2.61
CA THR A 31 8.10 84.32 -3.92
C THR A 31 9.34 85.21 -4.06
N THR A 32 9.65 86.03 -3.05
CA THR A 32 10.80 86.93 -3.04
C THR A 32 11.49 86.91 -1.67
N ASN A 33 12.76 87.34 -1.61
CA ASN A 33 13.52 87.43 -0.35
C ASN A 33 13.36 88.79 0.36
N VAL A 34 12.33 89.56 0.04
CA VAL A 34 12.07 90.87 0.67
C VAL A 34 11.50 90.63 2.08
N PRO A 35 12.04 91.28 3.14
CA PRO A 35 11.52 91.11 4.50
C PRO A 35 10.09 91.65 4.63
N PRO A 36 9.24 91.06 5.51
CA PRO A 36 7.91 91.58 5.76
C PRO A 36 7.96 93.00 6.32
N LEU A 37 7.03 93.84 5.88
CA LEU A 37 6.86 95.19 6.43
C LEU A 37 6.42 95.11 7.90
N ASP A 38 6.75 96.13 8.70
CA ASP A 38 6.37 96.20 10.12
C ASP A 38 4.85 96.04 10.35
N SER A 39 4.03 96.50 9.40
CA SER A 39 2.57 96.34 9.44
C SER A 39 2.06 94.93 9.11
N GLN A 40 2.87 94.11 8.44
CA GLN A 40 2.56 92.74 8.05
C GLN A 40 2.97 91.71 9.10
N ILE A 41 3.95 92.05 9.95
CA ILE A 41 4.46 91.17 11.01
C ILE A 41 3.34 90.71 11.97
N PRO A 42 2.46 91.59 12.51
CA PRO A 42 1.40 91.16 13.43
C PRO A 42 0.40 90.20 12.77
N VAL A 43 0.09 90.43 11.48
CA VAL A 43 -0.84 89.56 10.72
C VAL A 43 -0.23 88.18 10.51
N LEU A 44 1.05 88.10 10.16
CA LEU A 44 1.77 86.82 10.02
C LEU A 44 1.91 86.09 11.36
N GLN A 45 2.16 86.81 12.46
CA GLN A 45 2.19 86.25 13.81
C GLN A 45 0.83 85.68 14.22
N GLN A 46 -0.26 86.37 13.91
CA GLN A 46 -1.61 85.88 14.17
C GLN A 46 -1.92 84.62 13.35
N ILE A 47 -1.62 84.61 12.04
CA ILE A 47 -1.79 83.43 11.18
C ILE A 47 -0.98 82.25 11.71
N LEU A 48 0.26 82.50 12.15
CA LEU A 48 1.11 81.47 12.74
C LEU A 48 0.50 80.91 14.03
N SER A 49 0.01 81.77 14.92
CA SER A 49 -0.67 81.37 16.17
C SER A 49 -1.92 80.53 15.89
N ASP A 50 -2.79 80.98 14.98
CA ASP A 50 -4.02 80.30 14.61
C ASP A 50 -3.74 78.94 13.93
N SER A 51 -2.70 78.88 13.09
CA SER A 51 -2.23 77.64 12.47
C SER A 51 -1.69 76.67 13.52
N GLN A 52 -0.90 77.16 14.47
CA GLN A 52 -0.37 76.34 15.57
C GLN A 52 -1.48 75.80 16.47
N ALA A 53 -2.48 76.62 16.80
CA ALA A 53 -3.66 76.19 17.55
C ALA A 53 -4.45 75.11 16.80
N SER A 54 -4.68 75.31 15.49
CA SER A 54 -5.38 74.36 14.63
C SER A 54 -4.64 73.02 14.50
N VAL A 55 -3.31 73.04 14.36
CA VAL A 55 -2.46 71.85 14.39
C VAL A 55 -2.57 71.13 15.74
N GLY A 56 -2.61 71.88 16.85
CA GLY A 56 -2.83 71.32 18.20
C GLY A 56 -4.14 70.54 18.30
N VAL A 57 -5.24 71.11 17.81
CA VAL A 57 -6.57 70.46 17.79
C VAL A 57 -6.57 69.20 16.92
N LEU A 58 -5.98 69.27 15.71
CA LEU A 58 -5.88 68.11 14.82
C LEU A 58 -5.01 66.99 15.44
N ASN A 59 -3.90 67.35 16.08
CA ASN A 59 -3.05 66.37 16.77
C ASN A 59 -3.77 65.69 17.94
N ALA A 60 -4.54 66.44 18.74
CA ALA A 60 -5.36 65.86 19.80
C ALA A 60 -6.40 64.89 19.21
N ARG A 61 -7.07 65.27 18.12
CA ARG A 61 -8.05 64.39 17.45
C ARG A 61 -7.42 63.15 16.83
N ILE A 62 -6.22 63.28 16.25
CA ILE A 62 -5.43 62.15 15.76
C ILE A 62 -5.08 61.21 16.92
N ALA A 63 -4.70 61.74 18.08
CA ALA A 63 -4.42 60.94 19.27
C ALA A 63 -5.65 60.17 19.74
N ASP A 64 -6.82 60.82 19.81
CA ASP A 64 -8.09 60.19 20.18
C ASP A 64 -8.50 59.08 19.20
N LEU A 65 -8.41 59.34 17.89
CA LEU A 65 -8.74 58.34 16.87
C LEU A 65 -7.77 57.16 16.90
N ARG A 66 -6.48 57.39 17.15
CA ARG A 66 -5.49 56.32 17.33
C ARG A 66 -5.80 55.48 18.58
N ALA A 67 -6.21 56.11 19.68
CA ALA A 67 -6.61 55.40 20.89
C ALA A 67 -7.88 54.55 20.66
N ALA A 68 -8.88 55.11 19.99
CA ALA A 68 -10.11 54.41 19.62
C ALA A 68 -9.83 53.22 18.68
N LEU A 69 -8.97 53.42 17.67
CA LEU A 69 -8.54 52.36 16.76
C LEU A 69 -7.82 51.24 17.52
N THR A 70 -6.92 51.59 18.44
CA THR A 70 -6.20 50.61 19.28
C THR A 70 -7.16 49.78 20.10
N ARG A 71 -8.21 50.38 20.67
CA ARG A 71 -9.25 49.67 21.42
C ARG A 71 -10.03 48.70 20.53
N LEU A 72 -10.50 49.15 19.37
CA LEU A 72 -11.28 48.31 18.45
C LEU A 72 -10.46 47.15 17.88
N VAL A 73 -9.17 47.38 17.62
CA VAL A 73 -8.24 46.32 17.20
C VAL A 73 -8.10 45.26 18.28
N ARG A 74 -7.93 45.65 19.55
CA ARG A 74 -7.89 44.69 20.68
C ARG A 74 -9.18 43.89 20.80
N GLU A 75 -10.33 44.57 20.75
CA GLU A 75 -11.64 43.91 20.85
C GLU A 75 -11.87 42.91 19.70
N ARG A 76 -11.50 43.28 18.47
CA ARG A 76 -11.50 42.36 17.33
C ARG A 76 -10.61 41.15 17.58
N ASP A 77 -9.39 41.36 18.06
CA ASP A 77 -8.42 40.28 18.28
C ASP A 77 -8.91 39.32 19.38
N ASP A 78 -9.52 39.84 20.45
CA ASP A 78 -10.15 39.04 21.52
C ASP A 78 -11.32 38.20 20.99
N LEU A 79 -12.18 38.77 20.13
CA LEU A 79 -13.28 38.06 19.49
C LEU A 79 -12.78 36.98 18.52
N VAL A 80 -11.72 37.25 17.76
CA VAL A 80 -11.08 36.28 16.87
C VAL A 80 -10.53 35.09 17.68
N VAL A 81 -9.83 35.34 18.78
CA VAL A 81 -9.34 34.29 19.69
C VAL A 81 -10.50 33.48 20.27
N THR A 82 -11.59 34.15 20.67
CA THR A 82 -12.80 33.48 21.19
C THR A 82 -13.44 32.59 20.12
N GLY A 83 -13.57 33.08 18.89
CA GLY A 83 -14.08 32.30 17.76
C GLY A 83 -13.24 31.05 17.46
N MET A 84 -11.90 31.16 17.52
CA MET A 84 -11.01 30.01 17.39
C MET A 84 -11.24 28.96 18.48
N LYS A 85 -11.34 29.37 19.76
CA LYS A 85 -11.62 28.47 20.88
C LYS A 85 -12.95 27.74 20.73
N CYS A 86 -14.00 28.44 20.29
CA CYS A 86 -15.30 27.83 20.00
C CYS A 86 -15.22 26.79 18.87
N LYS A 87 -14.50 27.11 17.79
CA LYS A 87 -14.29 26.19 16.67
C LYS A 87 -13.54 24.92 17.10
N GLU A 88 -12.52 25.06 17.95
CA GLU A 88 -11.81 23.92 18.54
C GLU A 88 -12.71 23.09 19.46
N ALA A 89 -13.57 23.73 20.25
CA ALA A 89 -14.52 23.07 21.14
C ALA A 89 -15.60 22.28 20.38
N LEU A 90 -16.02 22.80 19.22
CA LEU A 90 -16.99 22.16 18.34
C LEU A 90 -16.35 21.16 17.35
N ALA A 91 -15.04 20.93 17.42
CA ALA A 91 -14.35 20.03 16.51
C ALA A 91 -14.96 18.61 16.55
N PRO A 92 -15.36 18.02 15.40
CA PRO A 92 -16.03 16.72 15.34
C PRO A 92 -15.27 15.60 16.07
N VAL A 93 -13.94 15.66 16.08
CA VAL A 93 -13.07 14.69 16.76
C VAL A 93 -13.36 14.54 18.25
N ARG A 94 -13.93 15.56 18.91
CA ARG A 94 -14.32 15.53 20.33
C ARG A 94 -15.63 14.77 20.58
N ARG A 95 -16.42 14.50 19.53
CA ARG A 95 -17.69 13.75 19.60
C ARG A 95 -17.54 12.28 19.18
N ILE A 96 -16.35 11.88 18.71
CA ILE A 96 -16.10 10.51 18.27
C ILE A 96 -15.96 9.61 19.51
N PRO A 97 -16.77 8.54 19.64
CA PRO A 97 -16.61 7.56 20.69
C PRO A 97 -15.21 6.93 20.69
N PRO A 98 -14.63 6.59 21.86
CA PRO A 98 -13.32 5.98 21.96
C PRO A 98 -13.13 4.74 21.07
N GLU A 99 -14.19 3.95 20.87
CA GLU A 99 -14.19 2.72 20.06
C GLU A 99 -13.91 3.04 18.59
N LEU A 100 -14.55 4.10 18.06
CA LEU A 100 -14.31 4.54 16.68
C LEU A 100 -12.93 5.18 16.53
N VAL A 101 -12.43 5.85 17.57
CA VAL A 101 -11.03 6.31 17.59
C VAL A 101 -10.11 5.09 17.49
N ILE A 102 -10.29 4.05 18.30
CA ILE A 102 -9.47 2.82 18.25
C ILE A 102 -9.51 2.17 16.87
N GLU A 103 -10.68 2.09 16.23
CA GLU A 103 -10.82 1.53 14.89
C GLU A 103 -10.03 2.35 13.86
N ILE A 104 -10.15 3.69 13.89
CA ILE A 104 -9.38 4.60 13.03
C ILE A 104 -7.88 4.40 13.28
N LEU A 105 -7.47 4.39 14.55
CA LEU A 105 -6.07 4.22 14.95
C LEU A 105 -5.52 2.86 14.48
N SER A 106 -6.31 1.80 14.61
CA SER A 106 -5.94 0.45 14.19
C SER A 106 -5.70 0.38 12.68
N ARG A 107 -6.56 1.01 11.88
CA ARG A 107 -6.37 1.11 10.43
C ARG A 107 -5.10 1.90 10.07
N ILE A 108 -4.79 2.98 10.79
CA ILE A 108 -3.57 3.76 10.58
C ILE A 108 -2.31 2.94 10.93
N CYS A 109 -2.34 2.20 12.04
CA CYS A 109 -1.23 1.34 12.47
C CYS A 109 -1.00 0.15 11.52
N CYS A 110 -2.05 -0.41 10.92
CA CYS A 110 -1.95 -1.54 10.00
C CYS A 110 -1.55 -1.18 8.57
N THR A 111 -1.73 0.08 8.14
CA THR A 111 -1.54 0.50 6.73
C THR A 111 -0.18 1.11 6.41
N ARG A 112 0.60 1.52 7.42
CA ARG A 112 1.96 2.01 7.19
C ARG A 112 2.97 0.92 7.53
N MET A 113 3.61 0.36 6.50
CA MET A 113 5.01 -0.04 6.66
C MET A 113 5.72 1.17 7.27
N ILE A 114 6.27 1.00 8.47
CA ILE A 114 6.88 2.09 9.23
C ILE A 114 7.98 2.70 8.36
N LYS A 115 7.69 3.87 7.78
CA LYS A 115 8.64 4.58 6.94
C LYS A 115 9.84 4.95 7.78
N ASP A 116 10.99 4.77 7.16
CA ASP A 116 12.30 4.96 7.74
C ASP A 116 12.45 6.34 8.36
N GLY A 117 13.18 6.34 9.46
CA GLY A 117 13.54 7.56 10.13
C GLY A 117 14.34 7.28 11.39
N GLU A 118 15.13 8.28 11.76
CA GLU A 118 15.95 8.28 12.98
C GLU A 118 15.08 8.02 14.23
N ARG A 119 15.70 7.74 15.39
CA ARG A 119 14.97 7.54 16.67
C ARG A 119 13.90 8.62 16.92
N GLY A 120 14.16 9.86 16.51
CA GLY A 120 13.21 10.98 16.63
C GLY A 120 12.03 10.94 15.65
N GLU A 121 12.15 10.25 14.51
CA GLU A 121 11.10 10.14 13.50
C GLU A 121 10.15 8.96 13.76
N ARG A 122 10.61 7.91 14.45
CA ARG A 122 9.75 6.77 14.80
C ARG A 122 8.79 7.03 15.96
N VAL A 123 9.12 7.93 16.89
CA VAL A 123 8.11 8.48 17.85
C VAL A 123 7.03 9.27 17.11
N LYS A 124 7.33 9.78 15.90
CA LYS A 124 6.35 10.39 14.98
C LYS A 124 5.59 9.34 14.13
N GLN A 125 5.77 8.05 14.40
CA GLN A 125 4.98 6.99 13.78
C GLN A 125 3.97 6.40 14.78
N PRO A 126 2.83 5.88 14.30
CA PRO A 126 1.92 5.08 15.11
C PRO A 126 2.62 3.82 15.66
N PRO A 127 2.25 3.34 16.87
CA PRO A 127 1.22 3.88 17.75
C PRO A 127 1.68 5.08 18.60
N TRP A 128 2.99 5.36 18.67
CA TRP A 128 3.56 6.39 19.56
C TRP A 128 3.01 7.80 19.27
N ARG A 129 2.99 8.23 18.01
CA ARG A 129 2.46 9.55 17.61
C ARG A 129 1.02 9.78 18.06
N LEU A 130 0.23 8.71 18.13
CA LEU A 130 -1.17 8.78 18.52
C LEU A 130 -1.32 9.21 19.99
N THR A 131 -0.31 8.93 20.82
CA THR A 131 -0.26 9.36 22.22
C THR A 131 0.12 10.83 22.40
N HIS A 132 0.49 11.54 21.33
CA HIS A 132 0.92 12.95 21.35
C HIS A 132 -0.07 13.91 20.69
N ILE A 133 -1.26 13.45 20.28
CA ILE A 133 -2.27 14.31 19.62
C ILE A 133 -3.06 15.13 20.65
N CYS A 134 -3.76 14.46 21.57
CA CYS A 134 -4.48 15.12 22.66
C CYS A 134 -4.62 14.17 23.86
N LYS A 135 -5.08 14.67 25.02
CA LYS A 135 -5.26 13.87 26.24
C LYS A 135 -6.20 12.68 26.05
N SER A 136 -7.33 12.89 25.36
CA SER A 136 -8.31 11.83 25.07
C SER A 136 -7.69 10.73 24.21
N TRP A 137 -7.04 11.09 23.10
CA TRP A 137 -6.37 10.12 22.23
C TRP A 137 -5.24 9.37 22.93
N ARG A 138 -4.47 10.06 23.79
CA ARG A 138 -3.45 9.42 24.62
C ARG A 138 -4.04 8.35 25.51
N GLN A 139 -5.12 8.66 26.23
CA GLN A 139 -5.78 7.71 27.13
C GLN A 139 -6.35 6.52 26.36
N THR A 140 -7.06 6.77 25.26
CA THR A 140 -7.62 5.72 24.39
C THR A 140 -6.54 4.85 23.77
N ALA A 141 -5.46 5.45 23.26
CA ALA A 141 -4.37 4.72 22.63
C ALA A 141 -3.61 3.85 23.64
N ILE A 142 -3.24 4.40 24.81
CA ILE A 142 -2.54 3.64 25.86
C ILE A 142 -3.44 2.52 26.41
N GLY A 143 -4.74 2.78 26.58
CA GLY A 143 -5.72 1.83 27.08
C GLY A 143 -6.15 0.75 26.08
N SER A 144 -5.63 0.75 24.84
CA SER A 144 -5.98 -0.23 23.81
C SER A 144 -4.79 -1.14 23.46
N PRO A 145 -4.69 -2.33 24.08
CA PRO A 145 -3.55 -3.23 23.89
C PRO A 145 -3.31 -3.69 22.45
N LEU A 146 -4.37 -3.76 21.64
CA LEU A 146 -4.30 -4.17 20.24
C LEU A 146 -3.48 -3.20 19.38
N LEU A 147 -3.38 -1.92 19.75
CA LEU A 147 -2.56 -0.95 19.04
C LEU A 147 -1.05 -1.17 19.25
N TRP A 148 -0.67 -1.83 20.34
CA TRP A 148 0.73 -2.01 20.77
C TRP A 148 1.29 -3.40 20.46
N ARG A 149 0.46 -4.32 19.94
CA ARG A 149 0.81 -5.74 19.81
C ARG A 149 1.86 -6.06 18.73
N SER A 150 2.11 -5.14 17.81
CA SER A 150 3.02 -5.33 16.68
C SER A 150 4.38 -4.67 16.95
N PHE A 151 5.43 -5.48 16.96
CA PHE A 151 6.81 -5.06 17.15
C PHE A 151 7.52 -5.15 15.80
N THR A 152 7.95 -4.01 15.27
CA THR A 152 8.69 -3.93 14.01
C THR A 152 10.08 -3.39 14.28
N ILE A 153 11.07 -4.25 14.15
CA ILE A 153 12.46 -4.02 14.49
C ILE A 153 13.24 -4.13 13.20
N VAL A 154 13.86 -3.03 12.77
CA VAL A 154 14.58 -2.97 11.50
C VAL A 154 15.98 -2.42 11.71
N HIS A 155 16.99 -3.25 11.47
CA HIS A 155 18.40 -2.90 11.57
C HIS A 155 19.01 -2.63 10.18
N GLY A 156 19.97 -1.72 10.14
CA GLY A 156 20.72 -1.37 8.93
C GLY A 156 20.18 -0.20 8.11
N LEU A 157 19.08 0.45 8.50
CA LEU A 157 18.49 1.55 7.71
C LEU A 157 18.90 2.95 8.23
N GLY A 158 19.69 3.68 7.42
CA GLY A 158 20.03 5.10 7.61
C GLY A 158 21.52 5.40 7.79
N GLN A 159 21.93 6.67 7.61
CA GLN A 159 23.35 7.10 7.76
C GLN A 159 23.90 6.90 9.18
N ASN A 160 23.01 6.77 10.17
CA ASN A 160 23.34 6.45 11.55
C ASN A 160 23.20 4.94 11.80
N PHE A 161 24.06 4.15 11.15
CA PHE A 161 24.19 2.69 11.27
C PHE A 161 24.46 2.19 12.71
N HIS A 162 24.54 3.08 13.69
CA HIS A 162 25.15 2.82 14.99
C HIS A 162 24.18 2.53 16.13
N ARG A 163 22.86 2.73 15.96
CA ARG A 163 21.90 2.58 17.06
C ARG A 163 20.66 1.79 16.64
N PRO A 164 20.22 0.82 17.47
CA PRO A 164 18.94 0.19 17.24
C PRO A 164 17.83 1.25 17.22
N PRO A 165 16.83 1.09 16.34
CA PRO A 165 15.76 2.07 16.15
C PRO A 165 14.91 2.29 17.42
N PHE A 166 14.97 1.38 18.39
CA PHE A 166 14.31 1.47 19.68
C PHE A 166 15.32 1.42 20.82
N SER A 167 15.05 2.12 21.92
CA SER A 167 15.69 1.85 23.20
C SER A 167 14.99 0.70 23.93
N ALA A 168 15.69 0.04 24.85
CA ALA A 168 15.10 -0.96 25.73
C ALA A 168 13.85 -0.44 26.46
N ALA A 169 13.89 0.82 26.93
CA ALA A 169 12.76 1.48 27.58
C ALA A 169 11.52 1.59 26.68
N MET A 170 11.67 1.86 25.39
CA MET A 170 10.54 1.91 24.45
C MET A 170 9.90 0.53 24.25
N ILE A 171 10.71 -0.52 24.07
CA ILE A 171 10.21 -1.88 23.89
C ILE A 171 9.49 -2.35 25.16
N GLN A 172 10.08 -2.09 26.33
CA GLN A 172 9.45 -2.41 27.62
C GLN A 172 8.14 -1.66 27.82
N ALA A 173 8.09 -0.35 27.51
CA ALA A 173 6.88 0.45 27.59
C ALA A 173 5.80 0.00 26.58
N GLN A 174 6.20 -0.51 25.41
CA GLN A 174 5.26 -1.11 24.47
C GLN A 174 4.75 -2.45 24.99
N LEU A 175 5.64 -3.33 25.48
CA LEU A 175 5.29 -4.63 26.09
C LEU A 175 4.29 -4.47 27.23
N SER A 176 4.51 -3.51 28.14
CA SER A 176 3.61 -3.25 29.26
C SER A 176 2.20 -2.83 28.84
N ARG A 177 2.06 -2.18 27.68
CA ARG A 177 0.76 -1.78 27.11
C ARG A 177 0.05 -2.91 26.36
N THR A 178 0.74 -3.98 25.99
CA THR A 178 0.12 -5.11 25.27
C THR A 178 -0.77 -6.01 26.13
N GLY A 179 -0.71 -5.93 27.46
CA GLY A 179 -1.48 -6.80 28.33
C GLY A 179 -1.23 -8.28 28.04
N ARG A 180 -2.27 -9.03 27.63
CA ARG A 180 -2.20 -10.47 27.26
C ARG A 180 -2.55 -10.76 25.80
N VAL A 181 -2.63 -9.74 24.95
CA VAL A 181 -3.00 -9.93 23.54
C VAL A 181 -1.92 -10.71 22.77
N PRO A 182 -2.27 -11.41 21.69
CA PRO A 182 -1.29 -12.06 20.83
C PRO A 182 -0.36 -11.04 20.17
N LEU A 183 0.92 -11.38 20.04
CA LEU A 183 1.97 -10.49 19.56
C LEU A 183 2.36 -10.81 18.11
N HIS A 184 2.71 -9.76 17.36
CA HIS A 184 3.25 -9.87 16.01
C HIS A 184 4.69 -9.35 16.02
N ILE A 185 5.65 -10.23 15.76
CA ILE A 185 7.07 -9.88 15.74
C ILE A 185 7.53 -9.79 14.30
N HIS A 186 8.04 -8.64 13.89
CA HIS A 186 8.65 -8.39 12.61
C HIS A 186 10.08 -7.91 12.84
N TYR A 187 11.04 -8.76 12.53
CA TYR A 187 12.45 -8.48 12.66
C TYR A 187 13.09 -8.47 11.26
N GLN A 188 13.76 -7.37 10.92
CA GLN A 188 14.49 -7.25 9.67
C GLN A 188 15.91 -6.78 9.96
N TRP A 189 16.88 -7.49 9.39
CA TRP A 189 18.29 -7.12 9.41
C TRP A 189 18.81 -6.99 7.99
N ARG A 190 19.30 -5.81 7.63
CA ARG A 190 19.98 -5.55 6.36
C ARG A 190 21.46 -5.35 6.62
N ASP A 191 22.29 -6.13 5.92
CA ASP A 191 23.74 -5.98 5.96
C ASP A 191 24.18 -4.93 4.92
N HIS A 192 25.10 -4.07 5.31
CA HIS A 192 25.67 -3.02 4.47
C HIS A 192 27.20 -3.16 4.32
N GLY A 193 27.77 -4.34 4.56
CA GLY A 193 29.18 -4.62 4.27
C GLY A 193 30.17 -4.07 5.29
N HIS A 194 29.69 -3.63 6.45
CA HIS A 194 30.53 -3.26 7.59
C HIS A 194 30.29 -4.25 8.72
N TYR A 195 31.31 -5.08 8.96
CA TYR A 195 31.41 -6.10 10.00
C TYR A 195 31.12 -5.52 11.40
N ARG A 196 29.83 -5.39 11.76
CA ARG A 196 29.45 -5.33 13.17
C ARG A 196 29.60 -6.73 13.75
N GLN A 197 30.16 -6.78 14.95
CA GLN A 197 30.14 -7.99 15.75
C GLN A 197 28.68 -8.30 16.12
N PHE A 198 28.17 -9.39 15.58
CA PHE A 198 26.96 -10.04 16.06
C PHE A 198 27.03 -10.21 17.59
N GLY A 199 26.10 -9.59 18.33
CA GLY A 199 26.03 -9.69 19.80
C GLY A 199 25.52 -8.43 20.49
N GLU A 200 25.86 -7.24 19.97
CA GLU A 200 25.44 -5.95 20.56
C GLU A 200 23.92 -5.76 20.59
N GLU A 201 23.18 -6.49 19.76
CA GLU A 201 21.72 -6.36 19.60
C GLU A 201 20.94 -7.54 20.18
N ALA A 202 21.63 -8.53 20.79
CA ALA A 202 20.97 -9.68 21.43
C ALA A 202 20.00 -9.26 22.56
N TRP A 203 20.23 -8.07 23.15
CA TRP A 203 19.37 -7.51 24.19
C TRP A 203 17.90 -7.40 23.77
N ILE A 204 17.60 -7.23 22.47
CA ILE A 204 16.22 -7.13 22.01
C ILE A 204 15.47 -8.44 22.18
N TRP A 205 16.15 -9.56 21.91
CA TRP A 205 15.61 -10.89 22.11
C TRP A 205 15.45 -11.19 23.60
N ASN A 206 16.37 -10.73 24.46
CA ASN A 206 16.21 -10.85 25.92
C ASN A 206 14.90 -10.21 26.44
N LEU A 207 14.38 -9.18 25.76
CA LEU A 207 13.09 -8.57 26.10
C LEU A 207 11.88 -9.29 25.48
N LEU A 208 12.03 -9.85 24.28
CA LEU A 208 10.90 -10.44 23.54
C LEU A 208 10.68 -11.93 23.82
N LEU A 209 11.76 -12.70 24.00
CA LEU A 209 11.74 -14.14 24.24
C LEU A 209 10.89 -14.55 25.46
N PRO A 210 10.89 -13.81 26.59
CA PRO A 210 10.01 -14.12 27.72
C PRO A 210 8.51 -14.10 27.38
N HIS A 211 8.13 -13.44 26.29
CA HIS A 211 6.74 -13.31 25.83
C HIS A 211 6.42 -14.18 24.60
N SER A 212 7.28 -15.14 24.25
CA SER A 212 7.14 -16.00 23.07
C SER A 212 5.85 -16.84 23.07
N ASN A 213 5.31 -17.16 24.24
CA ASN A 213 4.00 -17.82 24.40
C ASN A 213 2.80 -17.04 23.87
N ARG A 214 2.98 -15.74 23.64
CA ARG A 214 1.95 -14.87 23.07
C ARG A 214 2.16 -14.62 21.59
N TRP A 215 3.27 -15.06 20.99
CA TRP A 215 3.55 -14.78 19.58
C TRP A 215 2.54 -15.50 18.69
N GLN A 216 1.90 -14.75 17.81
CA GLN A 216 0.95 -15.23 16.82
C GLN A 216 1.55 -15.25 15.43
N THR A 217 2.40 -14.27 15.12
CA THR A 217 3.14 -14.21 13.86
C THR A 217 4.59 -13.84 14.12
N LEU A 218 5.49 -14.52 13.44
CA LEU A 218 6.92 -14.23 13.45
C LEU A 218 7.39 -14.01 12.02
N TYR A 219 7.89 -12.82 11.72
CA TYR A 219 8.58 -12.49 10.49
C TYR A 219 10.02 -12.19 10.82
N ILE A 220 10.95 -12.89 10.17
CA ILE A 220 12.38 -12.61 10.26
C ILE A 220 12.93 -12.53 8.85
N ARG A 221 13.54 -11.38 8.51
CA ARG A 221 14.34 -11.21 7.31
C ARG A 221 15.77 -10.90 7.67
N CYS A 222 16.72 -11.64 7.13
CA CYS A 222 18.11 -11.52 7.48
C CYS A 222 19.00 -11.53 6.23
N SER A 223 19.77 -10.46 6.02
CA SER A 223 20.71 -10.35 4.89
C SER A 223 22.17 -10.69 5.23
N SER A 224 22.52 -10.97 6.50
CA SER A 224 23.85 -11.49 6.84
C SER A 224 23.77 -12.97 7.22
N TRP A 225 24.65 -13.76 6.62
CA TRP A 225 24.71 -15.21 6.85
C TRP A 225 25.18 -15.53 8.26
N GLU A 226 26.08 -14.73 8.85
CA GLU A 226 26.59 -14.93 10.20
C GLU A 226 25.46 -14.84 11.23
N LEU A 227 24.55 -13.86 11.07
CA LEU A 227 23.39 -13.79 11.94
C LEU A 227 22.50 -14.99 11.76
N ALA A 228 22.23 -15.33 10.50
CA ALA A 228 21.33 -16.41 10.18
C ALA A 228 21.85 -17.73 10.79
N LEU A 229 23.15 -18.03 10.71
CA LEU A 229 23.77 -19.20 11.35
C LEU A 229 23.66 -19.27 12.88
N ARG A 230 23.42 -18.13 13.54
CA ARG A 230 23.35 -18.03 15.01
C ARG A 230 21.94 -17.71 15.51
N LEU A 231 20.97 -17.51 14.61
CA LEU A 231 19.59 -17.22 14.96
C LEU A 231 18.97 -18.38 15.74
N ASP A 232 19.30 -19.62 15.39
CA ASP A 232 18.85 -20.79 16.12
C ASP A 232 19.32 -20.74 17.56
N ALA A 233 20.60 -20.49 17.82
CA ALA A 233 21.17 -20.41 19.17
C ALA A 233 20.46 -19.35 20.04
N PHE A 234 20.12 -18.20 19.48
CA PHE A 234 19.38 -17.16 20.21
C PHE A 234 17.90 -17.45 20.38
N LEU A 235 17.29 -18.08 19.40
CA LEU A 235 15.87 -18.38 19.41
C LEU A 235 15.57 -19.70 20.10
N GLN A 236 16.55 -20.55 20.41
CA GLN A 236 16.37 -21.81 21.16
C GLN A 236 15.37 -21.69 22.34
N PRO A 237 15.39 -20.63 23.17
CA PRO A 237 14.45 -20.50 24.28
C PRO A 237 12.96 -20.38 23.89
N ILE A 238 12.63 -20.16 22.62
CA ILE A 238 11.24 -20.17 22.14
C ILE A 238 10.71 -21.58 21.91
N LYS A 239 11.59 -22.58 21.80
CA LYS A 239 11.18 -23.97 21.64
C LYS A 239 10.19 -24.34 22.75
N ASP A 240 9.13 -25.06 22.38
CA ASP A 240 8.02 -25.47 23.25
C ASP A 240 7.16 -24.32 23.84
N ARG A 241 7.49 -23.06 23.54
CA ARG A 241 6.70 -21.90 24.01
C ARG A 241 5.73 -21.37 22.97
N LEU A 242 5.77 -21.84 21.73
CA LEU A 242 5.03 -21.26 20.59
C LEU A 242 3.57 -21.72 20.46
N SER A 243 2.85 -21.87 21.58
CA SER A 243 1.47 -22.39 21.62
C SER A 243 0.42 -21.59 20.83
N ARG A 244 0.69 -20.30 20.56
CA ARG A 244 -0.19 -19.38 19.83
C ARG A 244 0.28 -19.05 18.42
N LEU A 245 1.43 -19.57 18.00
CA LEU A 245 2.04 -19.21 16.72
C LEU A 245 1.24 -19.80 15.57
N ILE A 246 0.79 -18.95 14.65
CA ILE A 246 -0.02 -19.32 13.49
C ILE A 246 0.79 -19.20 12.20
N LYS A 247 1.70 -18.22 12.15
CA LYS A 247 2.43 -17.85 10.94
C LYS A 247 3.90 -17.60 11.22
N VAL A 248 4.76 -18.23 10.41
CA VAL A 248 6.19 -17.95 10.36
C VAL A 248 6.57 -17.54 8.94
N GLU A 249 7.28 -16.43 8.82
CA GLU A 249 7.90 -15.99 7.59
C GLU A 249 9.40 -15.82 7.84
N PHE A 250 10.19 -16.57 7.10
CA PHE A 250 11.63 -16.57 7.20
C PHE A 250 12.26 -16.27 5.84
N ILE A 251 12.97 -15.15 5.76
CA ILE A 251 13.58 -14.65 4.53
C ILE A 251 15.08 -14.50 4.75
N VAL A 252 15.88 -15.21 3.97
CA VAL A 252 17.34 -15.14 4.02
C VAL A 252 17.86 -14.51 2.73
N ASP A 253 18.57 -13.40 2.86
CA ASP A 253 19.22 -12.71 1.75
C ASP A 253 20.74 -12.90 1.82
N ALA A 254 21.20 -14.12 2.10
CA ALA A 254 22.62 -14.42 2.28
C ALA A 254 22.97 -15.76 1.63
N ASP A 255 24.11 -15.83 0.94
CA ASP A 255 24.60 -17.07 0.31
C ASP A 255 25.57 -17.76 1.26
N HIS A 256 25.21 -18.95 1.75
CA HIS A 256 26.08 -19.74 2.60
C HIS A 256 25.94 -21.22 2.29
N ARG A 257 27.06 -21.95 2.34
CA ARG A 257 27.15 -23.35 1.90
C ARG A 257 26.55 -24.35 2.89
N VAL A 258 26.52 -24.00 4.17
CA VAL A 258 26.10 -24.89 5.26
C VAL A 258 25.11 -24.14 6.14
N TRP A 259 23.94 -24.72 6.38
CA TRP A 259 22.98 -24.16 7.31
C TRP A 259 22.80 -25.11 8.49
N ASN A 260 22.65 -24.54 9.69
CA ASN A 260 22.24 -25.31 10.85
C ASN A 260 20.79 -25.78 10.69
N ARG A 261 20.45 -26.92 11.30
CA ARG A 261 19.08 -27.40 11.41
C ARG A 261 18.33 -26.59 12.47
N TRP A 262 17.19 -26.03 12.09
CA TRP A 262 16.43 -25.12 12.95
C TRP A 262 15.21 -25.82 13.53
N ASP A 263 15.43 -26.49 14.64
CA ASP A 263 14.37 -27.13 15.41
C ASP A 263 13.76 -26.19 16.46
N LEU A 264 13.18 -25.09 15.97
CA LEU A 264 12.56 -24.06 16.81
C LEU A 264 11.02 -24.16 16.84
N PHE A 265 10.43 -24.66 15.74
CA PHE A 265 9.00 -24.56 15.47
C PHE A 265 8.27 -25.90 15.53
N SER A 266 8.97 -27.00 15.82
CA SER A 266 8.39 -28.34 15.91
C SER A 266 7.26 -28.40 16.94
N ALA A 267 7.40 -27.71 18.07
CA ALA A 267 6.39 -27.60 19.12
C ALA A 267 5.46 -26.38 18.97
N ALA A 268 5.01 -26.10 17.74
CA ALA A 268 4.05 -25.03 17.43
C ALA A 268 2.70 -25.63 16.94
N PRO A 269 1.79 -26.05 17.84
CA PRO A 269 0.59 -26.83 17.49
C PRO A 269 -0.47 -26.05 16.68
N ARG A 270 -0.35 -24.73 16.58
CA ARG A 270 -1.28 -23.87 15.81
C ARG A 270 -0.68 -23.33 14.51
N LEU A 271 0.57 -23.70 14.21
CA LEU A 271 1.27 -23.21 13.04
C LEU A 271 0.60 -23.77 11.78
N SER A 272 0.07 -22.89 10.94
CA SER A 272 -0.68 -23.28 9.74
C SER A 272 -0.20 -22.58 8.48
N SER A 273 0.64 -21.54 8.62
CA SER A 273 1.18 -20.77 7.51
C SER A 273 2.70 -20.61 7.64
N VAL A 274 3.42 -21.05 6.63
CA VAL A 274 4.88 -21.05 6.60
C VAL A 274 5.36 -20.44 5.29
N LEU A 275 6.18 -19.40 5.38
CA LEU A 275 6.90 -18.81 4.25
C LEU A 275 8.40 -18.95 4.52
N LEU A 276 9.08 -19.59 3.59
CA LEU A 276 10.50 -19.85 3.64
C LEU A 276 11.13 -19.46 2.30
N THR A 277 11.89 -18.38 2.25
CA THR A 277 12.43 -17.85 1.00
C THR A 277 13.90 -17.47 1.13
N SER A 278 14.70 -17.80 0.12
CA SER A 278 16.02 -17.21 -0.07
C SER A 278 15.99 -16.24 -1.25
N SER A 279 16.57 -15.03 -1.10
CA SER A 279 16.71 -14.08 -2.22
C SER A 279 18.03 -14.18 -2.97
N THR A 280 19.01 -14.89 -2.40
CA THR A 280 20.25 -15.21 -3.10
C THR A 280 20.03 -16.44 -3.96
N HIS A 281 20.74 -16.55 -5.09
CA HIS A 281 20.74 -17.76 -5.92
C HIS A 281 21.45 -18.96 -5.25
N SER A 282 21.48 -18.98 -3.91
CA SER A 282 22.11 -19.99 -3.09
C SER A 282 21.43 -21.34 -3.31
N GLN A 283 22.26 -22.38 -3.41
CA GLN A 283 21.80 -23.75 -3.55
C GLN A 283 21.32 -24.36 -2.22
N TYR A 284 21.57 -23.68 -1.10
CA TYR A 284 21.39 -24.22 0.23
C TYR A 284 20.38 -23.40 1.02
N SER A 285 19.53 -24.09 1.76
CA SER A 285 18.52 -23.50 2.63
C SER A 285 18.65 -24.02 4.05
N PRO A 286 18.25 -23.23 5.06
CA PRO A 286 18.13 -23.76 6.40
C PRO A 286 17.11 -24.90 6.45
N ASP A 287 17.50 -26.01 7.09
CA ASP A 287 16.61 -27.14 7.37
C ASP A 287 15.70 -26.76 8.54
N VAL A 288 14.57 -26.14 8.24
CA VAL A 288 13.60 -25.67 9.25
C VAL A 288 12.66 -26.81 9.63
N VAL A 289 12.66 -27.18 10.91
CA VAL A 289 11.75 -28.20 11.44
C VAL A 289 10.46 -27.53 11.89
N VAL A 290 9.38 -27.81 11.17
CA VAL A 290 8.01 -27.41 11.51
C VAL A 290 7.11 -28.67 11.47
N PRO A 291 5.95 -28.65 12.14
CA PRO A 291 4.94 -29.70 12.01
C PRO A 291 4.28 -29.61 10.61
N TRP A 292 4.96 -30.13 9.58
CA TRP A 292 4.55 -30.01 8.18
C TRP A 292 3.13 -30.55 7.90
N SER A 293 2.73 -31.61 8.59
CA SER A 293 1.44 -32.28 8.38
C SER A 293 0.22 -31.39 8.62
N GLN A 294 0.31 -30.39 9.51
CA GLN A 294 -0.78 -29.44 9.83
C GLN A 294 -0.70 -28.13 9.02
N ILE A 295 0.29 -27.95 8.15
CA ILE A 295 0.46 -26.71 7.39
C ILE A 295 -0.59 -26.63 6.28
N THR A 296 -1.31 -25.51 6.27
CA THR A 296 -2.38 -25.21 5.29
C THR A 296 -1.94 -24.23 4.22
N ARG A 297 -0.94 -23.39 4.50
CA ARG A 297 -0.39 -22.40 3.56
C ARG A 297 1.12 -22.46 3.55
N TYR A 298 1.70 -22.78 2.40
CA TYR A 298 3.14 -22.84 2.22
C TYR A 298 3.60 -21.90 1.12
N ARG A 299 4.66 -21.14 1.37
CA ARG A 299 5.41 -20.44 0.33
C ARG A 299 6.89 -20.75 0.43
N GLY A 300 7.47 -21.22 -0.68
CA GLY A 300 8.86 -21.63 -0.79
C GLY A 300 9.60 -20.91 -1.91
N CYS A 301 10.88 -20.60 -1.70
CA CYS A 301 11.81 -20.25 -2.77
C CYS A 301 13.12 -21.02 -2.59
N TYR A 302 13.16 -22.27 -3.07
CA TYR A 302 14.23 -23.25 -2.84
C TYR A 302 14.52 -24.12 -4.07
N SER A 303 15.42 -25.10 -3.95
CA SER A 303 15.64 -26.10 -4.99
C SER A 303 14.42 -27.01 -5.18
N THR A 304 14.25 -27.59 -6.36
CA THR A 304 13.11 -28.49 -6.66
C THR A 304 13.03 -29.67 -5.69
N ALA A 305 14.16 -30.36 -5.44
CA ALA A 305 14.19 -31.54 -4.58
C ALA A 305 13.75 -31.25 -3.13
N GLU A 306 14.23 -30.16 -2.53
CA GLU A 306 13.84 -29.79 -1.16
C GLU A 306 12.36 -29.40 -1.09
N GLN A 307 11.84 -28.71 -2.11
CA GLN A 307 10.43 -28.36 -2.15
C GLN A 307 9.54 -29.59 -2.27
N LEU A 308 9.89 -30.56 -3.12
CA LEU A 308 9.15 -31.82 -3.22
C LEU A 308 9.15 -32.60 -1.89
N LYS A 309 10.30 -32.67 -1.21
CA LYS A 309 10.41 -33.29 0.12
C LYS A 309 9.49 -32.62 1.16
N ILE A 310 9.44 -31.29 1.18
CA ILE A 310 8.53 -30.54 2.05
C ILE A 310 7.07 -30.83 1.69
N LEU A 311 6.70 -30.74 0.41
CA LEU A 311 5.32 -30.94 -0.02
C LEU A 311 4.78 -32.32 0.31
N ARG A 312 5.61 -33.38 0.24
CA ARG A 312 5.22 -34.74 0.65
C ARG A 312 4.79 -34.82 2.11
N SER A 313 5.32 -33.94 2.95
CA SER A 313 5.00 -33.88 4.37
C SER A 313 3.75 -33.03 4.67
N CYS A 314 3.28 -32.23 3.70
CA CYS A 314 2.18 -31.26 3.86
C CYS A 314 0.84 -31.84 3.38
N THR A 315 0.24 -32.75 4.16
CA THR A 315 -1.00 -33.43 3.77
C THR A 315 -2.26 -32.55 3.85
N HIS A 316 -2.24 -31.47 4.65
CA HIS A 316 -3.37 -30.54 4.81
C HIS A 316 -3.20 -29.24 4.03
N LEU A 317 -2.35 -29.23 3.00
CA LEU A 317 -2.01 -28.03 2.26
C LEU A 317 -3.20 -27.56 1.40
N VAL A 318 -3.61 -26.30 1.59
CA VAL A 318 -4.72 -25.64 0.88
C VAL A 318 -4.21 -24.63 -0.14
N GLU A 319 -3.18 -23.86 0.23
CA GLU A 319 -2.53 -22.90 -0.67
C GLU A 319 -1.02 -23.14 -0.71
N CYS A 320 -0.48 -23.21 -1.92
CA CYS A 320 0.93 -23.45 -2.16
C CYS A 320 1.50 -22.43 -3.16
N SER A 321 2.65 -21.84 -2.84
CA SER A 321 3.35 -20.92 -3.72
C SER A 321 4.84 -21.23 -3.77
N ILE A 322 5.33 -21.63 -4.93
CA ILE A 322 6.67 -22.18 -5.11
C ILE A 322 7.40 -21.39 -6.20
N ARG A 323 8.58 -20.89 -5.85
CA ARG A 323 9.54 -20.32 -6.78
C ARG A 323 10.82 -21.15 -6.75
N PHE A 324 11.52 -21.25 -7.88
CA PHE A 324 12.75 -22.04 -7.97
C PHE A 324 13.94 -21.13 -8.15
N ILE A 325 15.00 -21.41 -7.42
CA ILE A 325 16.27 -20.69 -7.53
C ILE A 325 17.13 -21.27 -8.66
N LYS A 326 17.11 -22.59 -8.83
CA LYS A 326 17.75 -23.35 -9.91
C LYS A 326 16.94 -24.62 -10.19
N SER A 327 16.67 -24.93 -11.46
CA SER A 327 16.20 -26.27 -11.86
C SER A 327 17.38 -27.22 -11.73
N SER A 328 17.38 -28.03 -10.66
CA SER A 328 18.17 -29.25 -10.65
C SER A 328 17.34 -30.29 -11.40
N ARG A 329 17.94 -31.05 -12.32
CA ARG A 329 17.38 -32.31 -12.83
C ARG A 329 17.24 -33.27 -11.65
N ALA A 330 16.20 -33.11 -10.85
CA ALA A 330 15.93 -33.94 -9.70
C ALA A 330 15.57 -35.32 -10.27
N ARG A 331 16.39 -36.33 -9.98
CA ARG A 331 16.11 -37.74 -10.30
C ARG A 331 15.09 -38.35 -9.34
N ASP A 332 14.34 -37.52 -8.64
CA ASP A 332 13.39 -37.92 -7.61
C ASP A 332 11.99 -37.93 -8.23
N ASP A 333 11.63 -39.06 -8.83
CA ASP A 333 10.33 -39.29 -9.47
C ASP A 333 9.21 -39.57 -8.46
N THR A 334 9.48 -39.46 -7.15
CA THR A 334 8.47 -39.81 -6.13
C THR A 334 7.30 -38.83 -6.19
N PRO A 335 6.07 -39.30 -6.45
CA PRO A 335 4.91 -38.45 -6.62
C PRO A 335 4.51 -37.76 -5.30
N VAL A 336 3.88 -36.60 -5.43
CA VAL A 336 3.41 -35.75 -4.34
C VAL A 336 1.90 -35.58 -4.49
N VAL A 337 1.14 -36.16 -3.57
CA VAL A 337 -0.32 -36.04 -3.56
C VAL A 337 -0.73 -34.98 -2.54
N LEU A 338 -1.42 -33.94 -3.01
CA LEU A 338 -1.89 -32.82 -2.21
C LEU A 338 -3.43 -32.79 -2.26
N PRO A 339 -4.11 -33.58 -1.41
CA PRO A 339 -5.54 -33.88 -1.57
C PRO A 339 -6.45 -32.69 -1.25
N LEU A 340 -5.97 -31.71 -0.49
CA LEU A 340 -6.74 -30.53 -0.06
C LEU A 340 -6.34 -29.23 -0.78
N LEU A 341 -5.48 -29.33 -1.80
CA LEU A 341 -4.89 -28.15 -2.43
C LEU A 341 -5.90 -27.46 -3.35
N LEU A 342 -6.29 -26.24 -2.99
CA LEU A 342 -7.22 -25.40 -3.77
C LEU A 342 -6.48 -24.39 -4.66
N ARG A 343 -5.34 -23.88 -4.18
CA ARG A 343 -4.56 -22.83 -4.88
C ARG A 343 -3.10 -23.23 -5.04
N LEU A 344 -2.62 -23.27 -6.28
CA LEU A 344 -1.24 -23.58 -6.60
C LEU A 344 -0.62 -22.47 -7.44
N HIS A 345 0.48 -21.90 -6.96
CA HIS A 345 1.31 -20.98 -7.71
C HIS A 345 2.70 -21.58 -7.89
N VAL A 346 3.13 -21.80 -9.12
CA VAL A 346 4.46 -22.33 -9.45
C VAL A 346 5.18 -21.42 -10.45
N ALA A 347 6.47 -21.16 -10.24
CA ALA A 347 7.28 -20.42 -11.20
C ALA A 347 7.63 -21.24 -12.45
N SER A 348 7.67 -22.57 -12.34
CA SER A 348 7.98 -23.48 -13.45
C SER A 348 7.00 -24.66 -13.47
N SER A 349 6.67 -25.08 -14.69
CA SER A 349 5.81 -26.21 -15.03
C SER A 349 6.48 -27.57 -14.81
N GLU A 350 7.81 -27.60 -14.65
CA GLU A 350 8.57 -28.83 -14.40
C GLU A 350 8.08 -29.54 -13.15
N VAL A 351 7.82 -28.80 -12.07
CA VAL A 351 7.35 -29.40 -10.80
C VAL A 351 5.94 -29.95 -10.86
N LEU A 352 5.16 -29.54 -11.85
CA LEU A 352 3.83 -30.10 -12.07
C LEU A 352 3.88 -31.55 -12.55
N THR A 353 5.02 -32.11 -12.98
CA THR A 353 5.11 -33.55 -13.30
C THR A 353 4.99 -34.44 -12.06
N HIS A 354 5.35 -33.93 -10.89
CA HIS A 354 5.39 -34.69 -9.64
C HIS A 354 4.15 -34.47 -8.76
N ILE A 355 3.37 -33.41 -8.99
CA ILE A 355 2.24 -33.05 -8.12
C ILE A 355 0.92 -33.62 -8.65
N THR A 356 0.11 -34.17 -7.76
CA THR A 356 -1.28 -34.57 -8.02
C THR A 356 -2.18 -33.81 -7.03
N ALA A 357 -3.08 -32.98 -7.55
CA ALA A 357 -3.94 -32.11 -6.75
C ALA A 357 -5.39 -32.16 -7.22
N PRO A 358 -6.22 -33.09 -6.69
CA PRO A 358 -7.52 -33.44 -7.28
C PRO A 358 -8.61 -32.38 -7.14
N ILE A 359 -8.54 -31.54 -6.11
CA ILE A 359 -9.52 -30.47 -5.86
C ILE A 359 -8.99 -29.08 -6.25
N LEU A 360 -7.94 -29.01 -7.08
CA LEU A 360 -7.34 -27.74 -7.45
C LEU A 360 -8.31 -26.88 -8.26
N GLU A 361 -8.55 -25.65 -7.79
CA GLU A 361 -9.44 -24.68 -8.43
C GLU A 361 -8.66 -23.55 -9.12
N GLU A 362 -7.55 -23.11 -8.51
CA GLU A 362 -6.75 -21.97 -8.97
C GLU A 362 -5.31 -22.38 -9.26
N LEU A 363 -4.87 -22.20 -10.51
CA LEU A 363 -3.51 -22.42 -10.95
C LEU A 363 -2.89 -21.12 -11.47
N LEU A 364 -1.80 -20.67 -10.82
CA LEU A 364 -0.93 -19.61 -11.31
C LEU A 364 0.40 -20.19 -11.74
N ILE A 365 0.81 -19.91 -12.98
CA ILE A 365 2.10 -20.35 -13.49
C ILE A 365 2.81 -19.26 -14.30
N GLN A 366 4.13 -19.19 -14.18
CA GLN A 366 4.97 -18.19 -14.85
C GLN A 366 5.59 -18.68 -16.17
N ASP A 367 5.15 -19.84 -16.65
CA ASP A 367 5.61 -20.49 -17.88
C ASP A 367 4.49 -21.39 -18.44
N VAL A 368 4.55 -21.74 -19.72
CA VAL A 368 3.67 -22.74 -20.35
C VAL A 368 4.56 -23.80 -20.98
N ALA A 369 4.34 -25.05 -20.57
CA ALA A 369 5.08 -26.20 -21.08
C ALA A 369 4.14 -27.38 -21.31
N PRO A 370 4.56 -28.37 -22.13
CA PRO A 370 3.78 -29.58 -22.41
C PRO A 370 3.45 -30.42 -21.18
N THR A 371 4.04 -30.14 -20.01
CA THR A 371 3.77 -30.84 -18.75
C THR A 371 2.40 -30.50 -18.13
N LEU A 372 1.72 -29.46 -18.62
CA LEU A 372 0.43 -29.01 -18.10
C LEU A 372 -0.73 -29.98 -18.38
N THR A 373 -0.82 -30.54 -19.59
CA THR A 373 -1.87 -31.50 -19.95
C THR A 373 -1.76 -32.80 -19.14
N PRO A 374 -0.58 -33.45 -19.05
CA PRO A 374 -0.40 -34.63 -18.20
C PRO A 374 -0.68 -34.36 -16.72
N PHE A 375 -0.44 -33.15 -16.24
CA PHE A 375 -0.79 -32.76 -14.87
C PHE A 375 -2.30 -32.74 -14.62
N LEU A 376 -3.08 -32.20 -15.55
CA LEU A 376 -4.55 -32.18 -15.45
C LEU A 376 -5.13 -33.58 -15.54
N GLU A 377 -4.65 -34.40 -16.47
CA GLU A 377 -5.11 -35.79 -16.60
C GLU A 377 -4.85 -36.56 -15.30
N ARG A 378 -3.63 -36.44 -14.76
CA ARG A 378 -3.25 -37.12 -13.52
C ARG A 378 -4.01 -36.59 -12.30
N SER A 379 -4.25 -35.28 -12.22
CA SER A 379 -4.95 -34.67 -11.10
C SER A 379 -6.46 -34.82 -11.20
N SER A 380 -7.02 -34.93 -12.41
CA SER A 380 -8.46 -34.94 -12.68
C SER A 380 -9.21 -33.79 -11.99
N CYS A 381 -8.55 -32.62 -11.88
CA CYS A 381 -9.09 -31.46 -11.19
C CYS A 381 -9.91 -30.55 -12.11
N HIS A 382 -10.78 -29.74 -11.49
CA HIS A 382 -11.66 -28.81 -12.20
C HIS A 382 -11.18 -27.37 -11.96
N LEU A 383 -10.27 -26.90 -12.83
CA LEU A 383 -9.77 -25.53 -12.74
C LEU A 383 -10.88 -24.52 -13.05
N SER A 384 -11.12 -23.60 -12.12
CA SER A 384 -12.00 -22.43 -12.30
C SER A 384 -11.18 -21.20 -12.71
N THR A 385 -9.94 -21.10 -12.22
CA THR A 385 -9.06 -19.95 -12.42
C THR A 385 -7.69 -20.38 -12.92
N LEU A 386 -7.27 -19.81 -14.04
CA LEU A 386 -5.95 -20.00 -14.63
C LEU A 386 -5.29 -18.64 -14.85
N ILE A 387 -4.10 -18.47 -14.28
CA ILE A 387 -3.31 -17.25 -14.39
C ILE A 387 -1.94 -17.60 -14.95
N LEU A 388 -1.68 -17.15 -16.16
CA LEU A 388 -0.42 -17.31 -16.86
C LEU A 388 0.32 -15.97 -16.88
N THR A 389 1.53 -15.93 -16.35
CA THR A 389 2.36 -14.71 -16.36
C THR A 389 3.68 -14.99 -17.05
N ASN A 390 4.32 -13.95 -17.57
CA ASN A 390 5.64 -14.03 -18.22
C ASN A 390 5.73 -15.02 -19.39
N LEU A 391 4.66 -15.13 -20.19
CA LEU A 391 4.62 -16.10 -21.29
C LEU A 391 5.57 -15.75 -22.45
N LEU A 392 6.45 -16.70 -22.79
CA LEU A 392 7.36 -16.62 -23.93
C LEU A 392 6.78 -17.22 -25.22
N SER A 393 5.93 -18.24 -25.10
CA SER A 393 5.16 -18.89 -26.17
C SER A 393 3.72 -19.19 -25.72
N ILE A 394 2.85 -19.45 -26.69
CA ILE A 394 1.45 -19.87 -26.50
C ILE A 394 1.09 -21.14 -27.29
N ASP A 395 2.08 -21.82 -27.88
CA ASP A 395 1.84 -22.92 -28.82
C ASP A 395 1.12 -24.12 -28.14
N ASP A 396 1.46 -24.40 -26.87
CA ASP A 396 0.83 -25.48 -26.08
C ASP A 396 -0.43 -25.04 -25.33
N LEU A 397 -0.83 -23.78 -25.45
CA LEU A 397 -1.94 -23.22 -24.68
C LEU A 397 -3.30 -23.72 -25.18
N ILE A 398 -3.49 -23.82 -26.51
CA ILE A 398 -4.76 -24.27 -27.09
C ILE A 398 -5.08 -25.72 -26.69
N PRO A 399 -4.16 -26.69 -26.85
CA PRO A 399 -4.38 -28.07 -26.38
C PRO A 399 -4.71 -28.13 -24.89
N PHE A 400 -4.00 -27.36 -24.07
CA PHE A 400 -4.25 -27.32 -22.63
C PHE A 400 -5.64 -26.77 -22.28
N LEU A 401 -6.02 -25.64 -22.89
CA LEU A 401 -7.34 -25.02 -22.66
C LEU A 401 -8.49 -25.91 -23.13
N ALA A 402 -8.28 -26.73 -24.18
CA ALA A 402 -9.30 -27.68 -24.64
C ALA A 402 -9.65 -28.72 -23.57
N VAL A 403 -8.71 -29.09 -22.69
CA VAL A 403 -8.95 -29.99 -21.55
C VAL A 403 -9.58 -29.25 -20.35
N CYS A 404 -9.42 -27.93 -20.27
CA CYS A 404 -9.94 -27.07 -19.18
C CYS A 404 -11.39 -26.60 -19.40
N SER A 405 -12.35 -27.50 -19.54
CA SER A 405 -13.74 -27.14 -19.86
C SER A 405 -14.46 -26.29 -18.78
N THR A 406 -14.04 -26.41 -17.51
CA THR A 406 -14.62 -25.70 -16.36
C THR A 406 -14.09 -24.29 -16.13
N LEU A 407 -13.18 -23.81 -16.97
CA LEU A 407 -12.48 -22.55 -16.72
C LEU A 407 -13.41 -21.33 -16.81
N GLU A 408 -13.52 -20.57 -15.72
CA GLU A 408 -14.34 -19.35 -15.63
C GLU A 408 -13.50 -18.09 -15.72
N HIS A 409 -12.27 -18.12 -15.21
CA HIS A 409 -11.39 -16.98 -15.11
C HIS A 409 -10.05 -17.29 -15.77
N PHE A 410 -9.78 -16.62 -16.88
CA PHE A 410 -8.52 -16.78 -17.60
C PHE A 410 -7.75 -15.46 -17.62
N THR A 411 -6.51 -15.50 -17.13
CA THR A 411 -5.56 -14.40 -17.22
C THR A 411 -4.32 -14.89 -17.94
N PHE A 412 -3.85 -14.15 -18.94
CA PHE A 412 -2.55 -14.40 -19.53
C PHE A 412 -1.83 -13.10 -19.87
N ILE A 413 -0.55 -13.03 -19.50
CA ILE A 413 0.30 -11.86 -19.66
C ILE A 413 1.56 -12.27 -20.43
N LEU A 414 1.76 -11.68 -21.61
CA LEU A 414 2.95 -11.87 -22.43
C LEU A 414 4.11 -11.03 -21.91
N ASP A 415 5.30 -11.62 -21.78
CA ASP A 415 6.52 -10.94 -21.35
C ASP A 415 7.07 -9.93 -22.38
N ALA A 416 7.99 -9.05 -21.97
CA ALA A 416 8.73 -8.15 -22.85
C ALA A 416 9.54 -8.88 -23.93
N HIS A 417 10.03 -10.07 -23.63
CA HIS A 417 10.83 -10.92 -24.53
C HIS A 417 10.01 -12.00 -25.23
N SER A 418 8.68 -11.95 -25.14
CA SER A 418 7.78 -12.91 -25.77
C SER A 418 8.01 -12.97 -27.29
N LYS A 419 8.16 -14.19 -27.83
CA LYS A 419 8.31 -14.44 -29.28
C LYS A 419 6.97 -14.71 -29.98
N VAL A 420 5.87 -14.56 -29.26
CA VAL A 420 4.53 -14.83 -29.75
C VAL A 420 4.22 -13.94 -30.95
N THR A 421 3.90 -14.58 -32.07
CA THR A 421 3.55 -13.88 -33.30
C THR A 421 2.09 -13.40 -33.27
N VAL A 422 1.79 -12.39 -34.09
CA VAL A 422 0.41 -11.92 -34.31
C VAL A 422 -0.50 -13.03 -34.83
N GLY A 423 0.05 -13.91 -35.69
CA GLY A 423 -0.67 -15.06 -36.22
C GLY A 423 -1.07 -16.04 -35.12
N SER A 424 -0.12 -16.37 -34.24
CA SER A 424 -0.38 -17.25 -33.08
C SER A 424 -1.44 -16.65 -32.15
N MET A 425 -1.38 -15.35 -31.85
CA MET A 425 -2.39 -14.66 -31.04
C MET A 425 -3.77 -14.67 -31.71
N SER A 426 -3.81 -14.42 -33.02
CA SER A 426 -5.06 -14.48 -33.79
C SER A 426 -5.65 -15.88 -33.74
N THR A 427 -4.81 -16.91 -33.81
CA THR A 427 -5.22 -18.33 -33.73
C THR A 427 -5.78 -18.66 -32.36
N LEU A 428 -5.12 -18.23 -31.27
CA LEU A 428 -5.62 -18.40 -29.91
C LEU A 428 -7.00 -17.75 -29.71
N PHE A 429 -7.19 -16.50 -30.15
CA PHE A 429 -8.48 -15.84 -30.01
C PHE A 429 -9.57 -16.49 -30.87
N LYS A 430 -9.24 -16.94 -32.09
CA LYS A 430 -10.16 -17.73 -32.90
C LYS A 430 -10.56 -19.03 -32.21
N ALA A 431 -9.61 -19.74 -31.61
CA ALA A 431 -9.87 -20.98 -30.88
C ALA A 431 -10.73 -20.76 -29.62
N LEU A 432 -10.59 -19.60 -28.97
CA LEU A 432 -11.43 -19.19 -27.85
C LEU A 432 -12.83 -18.69 -28.28
N ALA A 433 -13.09 -18.41 -29.57
CA ALA A 433 -14.42 -18.01 -30.01
C ALA A 433 -15.40 -19.20 -29.96
N LEU A 434 -16.64 -18.98 -29.54
CA LEU A 434 -17.67 -20.03 -29.58
C LEU A 434 -18.12 -20.26 -31.03
N GLN A 435 -18.26 -21.51 -31.44
CA GLN A 435 -18.70 -21.87 -32.79
C GLN A 435 -20.23 -21.68 -32.96
N THR A 436 -20.65 -21.38 -34.19
CA THR A 436 -22.07 -21.26 -34.57
C THR A 436 -22.40 -22.19 -35.75
N PRO A 437 -23.38 -23.11 -35.65
CA PRO A 437 -24.26 -23.37 -34.50
C PRO A 437 -23.50 -24.06 -33.34
N PRO A 438 -23.97 -23.89 -32.08
CA PRO A 438 -23.27 -24.36 -30.88
C PRO A 438 -23.38 -25.88 -30.76
N THR A 439 -22.53 -26.60 -31.47
CA THR A 439 -22.27 -28.02 -31.17
C THR A 439 -21.34 -28.03 -29.94
N GLN A 440 -21.87 -28.45 -28.79
CA GLN A 440 -21.21 -28.35 -27.48
C GLN A 440 -19.85 -29.06 -27.37
N THR A 441 -19.46 -29.87 -28.36
CA THR A 441 -18.34 -30.82 -28.23
C THR A 441 -16.96 -30.23 -28.52
N ASN A 442 -16.85 -29.09 -29.21
CA ASN A 442 -15.55 -28.55 -29.65
C ASN A 442 -15.21 -27.15 -29.10
N ASP A 443 -16.08 -26.52 -28.31
CA ASP A 443 -15.82 -25.19 -27.76
C ASP A 443 -14.80 -25.26 -26.62
N ILE A 444 -13.72 -24.47 -26.73
CA ILE A 444 -12.70 -24.35 -25.69
C ILE A 444 -13.20 -23.44 -24.56
N CYS A 445 -13.09 -23.87 -23.30
CA CYS A 445 -13.51 -23.12 -22.11
C CYS A 445 -14.90 -22.48 -22.25
N PRO A 446 -15.98 -23.24 -22.48
CA PRO A 446 -17.31 -22.67 -22.76
C PRO A 446 -17.85 -21.82 -21.59
N GLY A 447 -17.44 -22.09 -20.34
CA GLY A 447 -17.84 -21.38 -19.12
C GLY A 447 -17.15 -20.03 -18.88
N LEU A 448 -16.25 -19.57 -19.75
CA LEU A 448 -15.41 -18.39 -19.49
C LEU A 448 -16.24 -17.10 -19.23
N THR A 449 -16.11 -16.53 -18.03
CA THR A 449 -16.80 -15.31 -17.59
C THR A 449 -15.87 -14.10 -17.43
N SER A 450 -14.59 -14.32 -17.21
CA SER A 450 -13.59 -13.27 -17.03
C SER A 450 -12.35 -13.55 -17.88
N LEU A 451 -11.93 -12.56 -18.68
CA LEU A 451 -10.71 -12.61 -19.46
C LEU A 451 -9.82 -11.41 -19.14
N THR A 452 -8.58 -11.66 -18.72
CA THR A 452 -7.54 -10.63 -18.58
C THR A 452 -6.41 -10.92 -19.55
N PHE A 453 -6.12 -9.96 -20.42
CA PHE A 453 -5.03 -10.05 -21.40
C PHE A 453 -4.05 -8.89 -21.22
N GLY A 454 -2.77 -9.21 -21.02
CA GLY A 454 -1.70 -8.23 -20.93
C GLY A 454 -0.55 -8.50 -21.89
N TRP A 455 0.08 -7.43 -22.41
CA TRP A 455 1.27 -7.54 -23.23
C TRP A 455 2.19 -6.32 -23.10
N TRP A 456 3.48 -6.55 -23.32
CA TRP A 456 4.50 -5.50 -23.41
C TRP A 456 4.64 -4.93 -24.82
N SER A 457 4.75 -5.80 -25.83
CA SER A 457 4.92 -5.37 -27.23
C SER A 457 4.33 -6.41 -28.17
N LEU A 458 3.16 -6.10 -28.73
CA LEU A 458 2.52 -6.88 -29.78
C LEU A 458 2.23 -5.93 -30.94
N ARG A 459 3.05 -6.00 -32.00
CA ARG A 459 2.91 -5.13 -33.18
C ARG A 459 1.85 -5.71 -34.12
N GLY A 460 1.17 -4.88 -34.90
CA GLY A 460 0.14 -5.33 -35.85
C GLY A 460 -1.28 -5.32 -35.27
N SER A 461 -2.26 -5.22 -36.17
CA SER A 461 -3.68 -5.06 -35.83
C SER A 461 -4.53 -6.30 -36.08
N SER A 462 -4.06 -7.30 -36.83
CA SER A 462 -4.89 -8.43 -37.27
C SER A 462 -5.38 -9.33 -36.13
N TRP A 463 -4.65 -9.42 -35.02
CA TRP A 463 -5.12 -10.13 -33.83
C TRP A 463 -6.31 -9.42 -33.14
N LYS A 464 -6.47 -8.11 -33.34
CA LYS A 464 -7.56 -7.32 -32.74
C LYS A 464 -8.90 -7.77 -33.29
N ASP A 465 -8.99 -8.04 -34.59
CA ASP A 465 -10.22 -8.50 -35.23
C ASP A 465 -10.64 -9.88 -34.70
N ALA A 466 -9.68 -10.80 -34.57
CA ALA A 466 -9.91 -12.11 -33.95
C ALA A 466 -10.34 -11.98 -32.48
N PHE A 467 -9.73 -11.06 -31.72
CA PHE A 467 -10.10 -10.78 -30.35
C PHE A 467 -11.52 -10.22 -30.22
N PHE A 468 -11.90 -9.26 -31.06
CA PHE A 468 -13.26 -8.70 -31.08
C PHE A 468 -14.29 -9.74 -31.52
N ALA A 469 -13.97 -10.58 -32.51
CA ALA A 469 -14.84 -11.68 -32.93
C ALA A 469 -15.08 -12.68 -31.78
N MET A 470 -14.04 -13.04 -31.03
CA MET A 470 -14.15 -13.87 -29.84
C MET A 470 -15.05 -13.23 -28.77
N ILE A 471 -14.86 -11.93 -28.47
CA ILE A 471 -15.72 -11.22 -27.51
C ILE A 471 -17.19 -11.24 -27.96
N ARG A 472 -17.44 -10.98 -29.26
CA ARG A 472 -18.79 -10.99 -29.83
C ARG A 472 -19.45 -12.37 -29.67
N SER A 473 -18.73 -13.45 -29.96
CA SER A 473 -19.24 -14.82 -29.79
C SER A 473 -19.64 -15.13 -28.34
N ARG A 474 -19.03 -14.45 -27.35
CA ARG A 474 -19.22 -14.68 -25.91
C ARG A 474 -19.94 -13.55 -25.19
N VAL A 475 -20.63 -12.66 -25.91
CA VAL A 475 -21.22 -11.44 -25.34
C VAL A 475 -22.18 -11.71 -24.17
N HIS A 476 -22.87 -12.85 -24.16
CA HIS A 476 -23.79 -13.23 -23.08
C HIS A 476 -23.11 -13.93 -21.88
N ARG A 477 -21.85 -14.36 -22.01
CA ARG A 477 -21.10 -15.12 -20.99
C ARG A 477 -19.97 -14.31 -20.35
N LEU A 478 -19.19 -13.57 -21.15
CA LEU A 478 -18.11 -12.73 -20.65
C LEU A 478 -18.67 -11.51 -19.91
N ARG A 479 -18.40 -11.45 -18.61
CA ARG A 479 -18.80 -10.36 -17.70
C ARG A 479 -17.68 -9.35 -17.48
N VAL A 480 -16.44 -9.83 -17.43
CA VAL A 480 -15.25 -9.02 -17.14
C VAL A 480 -14.22 -9.20 -18.24
N ILE A 481 -13.78 -8.08 -18.82
CA ILE A 481 -12.67 -8.04 -19.77
C ILE A 481 -11.69 -6.99 -19.27
N ARG A 482 -10.45 -7.39 -19.00
CA ARG A 482 -9.37 -6.50 -18.60
C ARG A 482 -8.24 -6.57 -19.62
N ILE A 483 -7.74 -5.41 -19.99
CA ILE A 483 -6.68 -5.25 -20.98
C ILE A 483 -5.56 -4.45 -20.33
N LEU A 484 -4.34 -4.99 -20.36
CA LEU A 484 -3.16 -4.40 -19.74
C LEU A 484 -2.10 -4.13 -20.82
N SER A 485 -1.99 -2.86 -21.24
CA SER A 485 -0.86 -2.41 -22.05
C SER A 485 0.29 -2.02 -21.13
N LEU A 486 1.37 -2.80 -21.14
CA LEU A 486 2.53 -2.60 -20.24
C LEU A 486 3.56 -1.61 -20.80
N ARG A 487 3.29 -1.02 -21.98
CA ARG A 487 4.09 0.06 -22.59
C ARG A 487 3.36 1.40 -22.55
N VAL A 488 4.10 2.47 -22.25
CA VAL A 488 3.62 3.86 -22.28
C VAL A 488 3.37 4.25 -23.75
N GLY A 489 2.10 4.46 -24.14
CA GLY A 489 1.69 4.87 -25.51
C GLY A 489 0.55 4.07 -26.15
N GLY A 490 -0.02 3.06 -25.50
CA GLY A 490 -1.05 2.17 -26.06
C GLY A 490 -2.52 2.63 -25.94
N ASN A 491 -2.80 3.95 -25.93
CA ASN A 491 -4.15 4.47 -25.64
C ASN A 491 -5.19 4.14 -26.75
N ASP A 492 -4.77 4.11 -28.02
CA ASP A 492 -5.68 3.92 -29.16
C ASP A 492 -6.47 2.59 -29.12
N PHE A 493 -5.86 1.52 -28.58
CA PHE A 493 -6.53 0.23 -28.49
C PHE A 493 -7.55 0.19 -27.34
N ALA A 494 -7.25 0.83 -26.21
CA ALA A 494 -8.17 0.91 -25.09
C ALA A 494 -9.43 1.69 -25.48
N ASP A 495 -9.28 2.76 -26.27
CA ASP A 495 -10.41 3.56 -26.75
C ASP A 495 -11.22 2.84 -27.84
N ALA A 496 -10.57 2.13 -28.77
CA ALA A 496 -11.26 1.26 -29.73
C ALA A 496 -12.06 0.13 -29.06
N LEU A 497 -11.51 -0.47 -27.99
CA LEU A 497 -12.22 -1.46 -27.17
C LEU A 497 -13.45 -0.87 -26.50
N ARG A 498 -13.32 0.33 -25.89
CA ARG A 498 -14.46 1.04 -25.27
C ARG A 498 -15.55 1.33 -26.29
N GLN A 499 -15.19 1.73 -27.51
CA GLN A 499 -16.14 2.00 -28.59
C GLN A 499 -16.88 0.72 -29.03
N GLN A 500 -16.16 -0.39 -29.26
CA GLN A 500 -16.77 -1.69 -29.61
C GLN A 500 -17.67 -2.24 -28.49
N ILE A 501 -17.24 -2.18 -27.22
CA ILE A 501 -18.09 -2.59 -26.08
C ILE A 501 -19.30 -1.67 -25.97
N GLY A 502 -19.14 -0.37 -26.19
CA GLY A 502 -20.23 0.60 -26.24
C GLY A 502 -21.24 0.31 -27.34
N GLN A 503 -20.78 -0.08 -28.53
CA GLN A 503 -21.64 -0.53 -29.63
C GLN A 503 -22.37 -1.82 -29.26
N LEU A 504 -21.69 -2.82 -28.72
CA LEU A 504 -22.30 -4.08 -28.28
C LEU A 504 -23.33 -3.91 -27.15
N ASN A 505 -23.15 -2.90 -26.29
CA ASN A 505 -24.14 -2.53 -25.27
C ASN A 505 -25.36 -1.81 -25.87
N ARG A 506 -25.18 -1.07 -26.98
CA ARG A 506 -26.25 -0.33 -27.67
C ARG A 506 -27.06 -1.22 -28.62
N THR A 507 -26.42 -2.20 -29.26
CA THR A 507 -27.05 -3.14 -30.19
C THR A 507 -27.70 -4.32 -29.47
N GLY A 508 -28.40 -4.08 -28.35
CA GLY A 508 -29.19 -5.12 -27.71
C GLY A 508 -30.13 -5.78 -28.73
N SER A 509 -29.73 -6.93 -29.25
CA SER A 509 -30.61 -7.79 -30.03
C SER A 509 -31.70 -8.30 -29.07
N PRO A 510 -32.96 -8.45 -29.54
CA PRO A 510 -34.14 -8.25 -28.72
C PRO A 510 -34.41 -9.44 -27.81
N PHE A 511 -33.71 -9.54 -26.68
CA PHE A 511 -34.10 -10.40 -25.57
C PHE A 511 -33.80 -9.67 -24.25
N ASP A 512 -34.88 -9.16 -23.67
CA ASP A 512 -35.10 -8.56 -22.36
C ASP A 512 -33.98 -7.71 -21.71
N ALA A 513 -34.14 -6.41 -21.90
CA ALA A 513 -33.39 -5.35 -21.27
C ALA A 513 -33.72 -5.22 -19.76
N LYS A 514 -33.05 -5.97 -18.89
CA LYS A 514 -32.98 -5.62 -17.45
C LYS A 514 -31.73 -6.06 -16.68
N GLN A 515 -30.70 -6.63 -17.32
CA GLN A 515 -29.52 -7.17 -16.61
C GLN A 515 -28.16 -6.57 -17.02
N LEU A 516 -28.11 -5.39 -17.64
CA LEU A 516 -26.90 -4.86 -18.29
C LEU A 516 -26.05 -3.86 -17.46
N ASN A 517 -26.39 -3.58 -16.21
CA ASN A 517 -25.63 -2.60 -15.39
C ASN A 517 -24.31 -3.13 -14.78
N GLY A 518 -23.81 -4.32 -15.19
CA GLY A 518 -22.65 -4.97 -14.57
C GLY A 518 -21.29 -4.80 -15.28
N ARG A 519 -21.23 -4.32 -16.53
CA ARG A 519 -19.97 -4.31 -17.32
C ARG A 519 -19.06 -3.15 -16.91
N LYS A 520 -18.16 -3.37 -15.94
CA LYS A 520 -17.02 -2.47 -15.68
C LYS A 520 -15.82 -2.90 -16.52
N ALA A 521 -15.56 -2.19 -17.62
CA ALA A 521 -14.25 -2.18 -18.24
C ALA A 521 -13.32 -1.35 -17.35
N GLN A 522 -12.51 -2.01 -16.52
CA GLN A 522 -11.56 -1.34 -15.64
C GLN A 522 -10.14 -1.55 -16.20
N VAL A 523 -9.53 -0.47 -16.69
CA VAL A 523 -8.08 -0.42 -16.92
C VAL A 523 -7.44 -0.20 -15.56
N SER A 524 -7.17 -1.29 -14.83
CA SER A 524 -6.41 -1.21 -13.59
C SER A 524 -4.94 -1.42 -13.90
N TRP A 525 -4.10 -0.45 -13.55
CA TRP A 525 -2.69 -0.74 -13.34
C TRP A 525 -2.58 -1.68 -12.14
N MET A 526 -2.45 -2.98 -12.39
CA MET A 526 -1.88 -3.85 -11.37
C MET A 526 -0.38 -3.58 -11.40
N GLY A 527 0.06 -2.70 -10.50
CA GLY A 527 1.36 -2.96 -9.91
C GLY A 527 1.28 -4.35 -9.32
N PHE A 528 1.98 -5.32 -9.90
CA PHE A 528 2.44 -6.47 -9.14
C PHE A 528 3.43 -5.95 -8.10
N SER A 529 2.93 -5.24 -7.08
CA SER A 529 3.53 -5.25 -5.74
C SER A 529 2.73 -6.26 -4.94
N VAL A 530 2.70 -7.50 -5.42
CA VAL A 530 2.57 -8.60 -4.49
C VAL A 530 4.00 -9.10 -4.29
N PHE A 531 4.57 -8.74 -3.14
CA PHE A 531 5.85 -9.20 -2.57
C PHE A 531 7.11 -8.41 -2.97
N SER A 532 7.35 -7.32 -2.24
CA SER A 532 8.70 -6.85 -1.86
C SER A 532 9.03 -7.27 -0.44
#